data_AF-A0A519F5X1-F1
#
_entry.id   AF-A0A519F5X1-F1
#
_cell.length_a   1.000
_cell.length_b   1.000
_cell.length_c   1.000
_cell.angle_alpha   90.00
_cell.angle_beta   90.00
_cell.angle_gamma   90.00
#
_symmetry.space_group_name_H-M   'P 1'
#
loop_
_entity.id
_entity.type
_entity.pdbx_description
1 polymer ?
#
loop_
_entity_poly.entity_id
_entity_poly.type
_entity_poly.pdbx_seq_one_letter_code
_entity_poly.pdbx_strand_id
1 'polypeptide(L)' 'SALAEPSIVGVHWFQYLDQPVTGRLLDGENGHLGLVGITDVPYSGFVEAVRKANGQVVDVIGKRP' A
#
# COMPACT_ATOMS: atom_id res chain seq x y z
N SER A 1 7.15 6.79 -12.03
CA SER A 1 6.32 6.07 -11.04
C SER A 1 5.38 5.15 -11.81
N ALA A 2 4.77 4.15 -11.15
CA ALA A 2 3.78 3.28 -11.79
C ALA A 2 2.63 4.06 -12.46
N LEU A 3 2.19 5.17 -11.84
CA LEU A 3 1.14 6.03 -12.38
C LEU A 3 1.49 6.68 -13.74
N ALA A 4 2.78 6.90 -14.02
CA ALA A 4 3.25 7.57 -15.24
C ALA A 4 3.75 6.59 -16.32
N GLU A 5 3.78 5.29 -16.03
CA GLU A 5 4.28 4.26 -16.94
C GLU A 5 3.08 3.60 -17.66
N PRO A 6 2.90 3.81 -18.98
CA PRO A 6 1.72 3.32 -19.69
C PRO A 6 1.55 1.80 -19.70
N SER A 7 2.65 1.04 -19.56
CA SER A 7 2.60 -0.43 -19.53
C SER A 7 2.16 -0.99 -18.18
N ILE A 8 2.16 -0.19 -17.11
CA ILE A 8 1.74 -0.63 -15.77
C ILE A 8 0.24 -0.35 -15.58
N VAL A 9 -0.54 -1.40 -15.38
CA VAL A 9 -2.00 -1.32 -15.19
C VAL A 9 -2.44 -1.29 -13.72
N GLY A 10 -1.50 -1.46 -12.80
CA GLY A 10 -1.76 -1.46 -11.36
C GLY A 10 -0.52 -1.83 -10.56
N VAL A 11 -0.56 -1.52 -9.26
CA VAL A 11 0.44 -1.92 -8.28
C VAL A 11 -0.27 -2.38 -7.02
N HIS A 12 0.31 -3.38 -6.34
CA HIS A 12 -0.17 -3.84 -5.05
C HIS A 12 0.87 -3.55 -3.98
N TRP A 13 0.38 -3.17 -2.81
CA TRP A 13 1.19 -3.05 -1.62
C TRP A 13 1.32 -4.42 -0.94
N PHE A 14 2.55 -4.82 -0.61
CA PHE A 14 2.81 -5.94 0.28
C PHE A 14 3.17 -5.37 1.65
N GLN A 15 2.35 -5.52 2.68
CA GLN A 15 1.11 -6.31 2.77
C GLN A 15 0.09 -5.59 3.66
N TYR A 16 -1.06 -6.22 3.94
CA TYR A 16 -2.12 -5.58 4.70
C TYR A 16 -1.75 -5.31 6.16
N LEU A 17 -1.15 -6.28 6.86
CA LEU A 17 -0.81 -6.21 8.27
C LEU A 17 0.69 -6.08 8.49
N ASP A 18 1.04 -5.42 9.59
CA ASP A 18 2.37 -5.54 10.17
C ASP A 18 2.70 -6.99 10.51
N GLN A 19 3.98 -7.30 10.46
CA GLN A 19 4.47 -8.60 10.87
C GLN A 19 4.67 -8.63 12.40
N PRO A 20 4.63 -9.83 13.01
CA PRO A 20 4.93 -9.97 14.43
C PRO A 20 6.31 -9.38 14.76
N VAL A 21 6.41 -8.67 15.89
CA VAL A 21 7.69 -8.12 16.36
C VAL A 21 8.75 -9.20 16.58
N THR A 22 8.30 -10.42 16.91
CA THR A 22 9.14 -11.62 17.07
C THR A 22 9.50 -12.30 15.74
N GLY A 23 9.10 -11.73 14.60
CA GLY A 23 9.27 -12.32 13.29
C GLY A 23 8.15 -13.27 12.90
N ARG A 24 7.84 -13.35 11.59
CA ARG A 24 6.90 -14.33 11.04
C ARG A 24 7.53 -15.72 10.96
N LEU A 25 6.68 -16.75 11.01
CA LEU A 25 7.09 -18.14 11.24
C LEU A 25 8.15 -18.69 10.26
N LEU A 26 8.12 -18.30 8.99
CA LEU A 26 8.93 -18.94 7.95
C LEU A 26 10.39 -18.48 7.93
N ASP A 27 10.65 -17.21 8.24
CA ASP A 27 11.94 -16.57 7.99
C ASP A 27 12.30 -15.49 9.03
N GLY A 28 11.44 -15.25 10.02
CA GLY A 28 11.68 -14.25 11.05
C GLY A 28 11.50 -12.80 10.60
N GLU A 29 10.96 -12.55 9.40
CA GLU A 29 10.69 -11.17 8.94
C GLU A 29 9.73 -10.46 9.92
N ASN A 30 10.09 -9.24 10.35
CA ASN A 30 9.39 -8.47 11.38
C ASN A 30 9.09 -7.02 10.94
N GLY A 31 8.73 -6.84 9.67
CA GLY A 31 8.54 -5.52 9.06
C GLY A 31 7.36 -4.72 9.64
N HIS A 32 7.59 -3.43 9.86
CA HIS A 32 6.55 -2.41 10.01
C HIS A 32 6.19 -1.86 8.63
N LEU A 33 5.22 -2.50 7.99
CA LEU A 33 4.88 -2.30 6.59
C LEU A 33 3.39 -2.52 6.31
N GLY A 34 2.57 -2.74 7.34
CA GLY A 34 1.13 -2.90 7.20
C GLY A 34 0.42 -1.59 6.87
N LEU A 35 -0.72 -1.70 6.20
CA LEU A 35 -1.73 -0.65 6.21
C LEU A 35 -2.37 -0.51 7.61
N VAL A 36 -2.41 -1.63 8.34
CA VAL A 36 -2.95 -1.78 9.68
C VAL A 36 -1.93 -2.49 10.57
N GLY A 37 -1.80 -2.04 11.82
CA GLY A 37 -0.89 -2.63 12.81
C GLY A 37 -1.40 -3.95 13.39
N ILE A 38 -0.57 -4.60 14.21
CA ILE A 38 -0.88 -5.93 14.80
C ILE A 38 -2.12 -5.94 15.72
N THR A 39 -2.49 -4.78 16.27
CA THR A 39 -3.69 -4.60 17.10
C THR A 39 -4.91 -4.17 16.29
N ASP A 40 -4.90 -4.37 14.97
CA ASP A 40 -5.97 -3.97 14.04
C ASP A 40 -6.26 -2.46 14.01
N VAL A 41 -5.24 -1.63 14.31
CA VAL A 41 -5.35 -0.16 14.26
C VAL A 41 -4.71 0.36 12.96
N PRO A 42 -5.44 1.12 12.12
CA PRO A 42 -4.90 1.67 10.89
C PRO A 42 -3.81 2.73 11.13
N TYR A 43 -2.78 2.73 10.28
CA TYR A 43 -1.80 3.81 10.24
C TYR A 43 -2.36 5.00 9.46
N SER A 44 -3.02 5.93 10.15
CA SER A 44 -3.78 7.03 9.54
C SER A 44 -3.00 7.80 8.46
N GLY A 45 -1.74 8.17 8.73
CA GLY A 45 -0.89 8.85 7.74
C GLY A 45 -0.68 8.04 6.46
N PHE A 46 -0.50 6.73 6.58
CA PHE A 46 -0.33 5.86 5.42
C PHE A 46 -1.65 5.63 4.68
N VAL A 47 -2.76 5.42 5.40
CA VAL A 47 -4.11 5.31 4.81
C VAL A 47 -4.47 6.57 4.01
N GLU A 48 -4.18 7.76 4.54
CA GLU A 48 -4.43 9.02 3.82
C GLU A 48 -3.55 9.15 2.57
N ALA A 49 -2.29 8.72 2.62
CA ALA A 49 -1.42 8.69 1.45
C ALA A 49 -1.94 7.72 0.37
N VAL A 50 -2.41 6.53 0.75
CA VAL A 50 -3.04 5.56 -0.17
C VAL A 50 -4.31 6.14 -0.78
N ARG A 51 -5.19 6.75 0.04
CA ARG A 51 -6.42 7.39 -0.44
C ARG A 51 -6.12 8.49 -1.46
N LYS A 52 -5.13 9.34 -1.17
CA LYS A 52 -4.69 10.39 -2.09
C LYS A 52 -4.15 9.80 -3.40
N ALA A 53 -3.28 8.80 -3.32
CA ALA A 53 -2.71 8.15 -4.51
C ALA A 53 -3.81 7.53 -5.39
N ASN A 54 -4.78 6.84 -4.78
CA ASN A 54 -5.93 6.28 -5.51
C ASN A 54 -6.80 7.36 -6.16
N GLY A 55 -6.99 8.51 -5.51
CA GLY A 55 -7.70 9.64 -6.09
C GLY A 55 -7.04 10.18 -7.37
N GLN A 56 -5.70 10.25 -7.40
CA GLN A 56 -4.93 10.72 -8.56
C GLN A 56 -5.06 9.83 -9.80
N VAL A 57 -5.46 8.56 -9.62
CA VAL A 57 -5.68 7.64 -10.74
C VAL A 57 -6.81 8.14 -11.64
N VAL A 58 -7.86 8.75 -11.08
CA VAL A 58 -9.00 9.28 -11.84
C VAL A 58 -8.54 10.35 -12.84
N ASP A 59 -7.61 11.22 -12.45
CA ASP A 59 -7.08 12.27 -13.30
C ASP A 59 -6.27 11.72 -14.49
N VAL A 60 -5.73 10.51 -14.39
CA VAL A 60 -4.94 9.87 -15.44
C VAL A 60 -5.83 9.03 -16.37
N ILE A 61 -6.81 8.32 -15.82
CA ILE A 61 -7.72 7.50 -16.64
C ILE A 61 -8.76 8.38 -17.35
N GLY A 62 -9.32 9.39 -16.66
CA GLY A 62 -10.36 10.28 -17.21
C GLY A 62 -9.88 11.27 -18.27
N LYS A 63 -8.56 11.32 -18.55
CA LYS A 63 -7.97 12.14 -19.61
C LYS A 63 -7.67 11.37 -20.89
N ARG A 64 -7.96 10.06 -20.95
CA ARG A 64 -7.88 9.30 -22.21
C ARG A 64 -9.09 9.70 -23.08
N PRO A 65 -8.87 10.11 -24.34
CA PRO A 65 -9.97 10.41 -25.26
C PRO A 65 -10.86 9.19 -25.52
#